data_AF-A0A5E7HRI0-F1
#
_entry.id   AF-A0A5E7HRI0-F1
#
_cell.length_a   1.000
_cell.length_b   1.000
_cell.length_c   1.000
_cell.angle_alpha   90.00
_cell.angle_beta   90.00
_cell.angle_gamma   90.00
#
_symmetry.space_group_name_H-M   'P 1'
#
loop_
_entity.id
_entity.type
_entity.pdbx_description
1 polymer ?
#
loop_
_entity_poly.entity_id
_entity_poly.type
_entity_poly.pdbx_seq_one_letter_code
_entity_poly.pdbx_strand_id
1 'polypeptide(L)'
;MAQTRIPCVLMRGGTSKGAYFLAQDLPDQPALCDRVLLAAMGSPDARQIDGIGGGDSLTSKVAIIRQSLRSNADVDYLFAKVIVDEPRVDYGQNCGNILAGVGPFAIERGLVAPPQAGGALSTRSFIPHRCHTSIGVFGAVSVAAACLIPGSVVADLACVGEGTVKHLSIEHPTGEFHRRVTSS
;
A
#
# COMPACT_ATOMS: atom_id res chain seq x y z
N MET A 1 13.67 2.83 29.89
CA MET A 1 13.05 3.84 29.00
C MET A 1 11.80 3.23 28.38
N ALA A 2 10.73 4.00 28.22
CA ALA A 2 9.54 3.54 27.51
C ALA A 2 9.75 3.69 25.99
N GLN A 3 9.39 2.66 25.23
CA GLN A 3 9.40 2.71 23.76
C GLN A 3 8.02 3.12 23.23
N THR A 4 7.99 3.95 22.19
CA THR A 4 6.77 4.29 21.45
C THR A 4 6.55 3.26 20.35
N ARG A 5 5.36 2.66 20.28
CA ARG A 5 4.98 1.74 19.21
C ARG A 5 4.43 2.53 18.03
N ILE A 6 4.95 2.25 16.84
CA ILE A 6 4.46 2.83 15.58
C ILE A 6 4.11 1.67 14.64
N PRO A 7 2.85 1.54 14.18
CA PRO A 7 2.45 0.50 13.24
C PRO A 7 3.24 0.57 11.92
N CYS A 8 3.71 -0.58 11.44
CA CYS A 8 4.32 -0.70 10.12
C CYS A 8 4.15 -2.12 9.57
N VAL A 9 4.26 -2.28 8.25
CA VAL A 9 4.38 -3.59 7.60
C VAL A 9 5.73 -3.69 6.91
N LEU A 10 6.47 -4.76 7.18
CA LEU A 10 7.67 -5.08 6.42
C LEU A 10 7.26 -5.91 5.20
N MET A 11 7.46 -5.38 3.99
CA MET A 11 7.08 -6.05 2.76
C MET A 11 8.25 -6.13 1.78
N ARG A 12 8.26 -7.19 0.98
CA ARG A 12 9.07 -7.25 -0.24
C ARG A 12 8.31 -6.58 -1.38
N GLY A 13 8.88 -5.52 -1.94
CA GLY A 13 8.39 -4.86 -3.15
C GLY A 13 9.39 -5.08 -4.29
N GLY A 14 9.00 -5.83 -5.33
CA GLY A 14 9.92 -6.21 -6.41
C GLY A 14 11.15 -6.95 -5.88
N THR A 15 12.35 -6.46 -6.21
CA THR A 15 13.64 -6.97 -5.70
C THR A 15 14.16 -6.20 -4.47
N SER A 16 13.34 -5.36 -3.85
CA SER A 16 13.68 -4.64 -2.61
C SER A 16 12.79 -5.06 -1.43
N LYS A 17 13.24 -4.77 -0.22
CA LYS A 17 12.46 -4.93 1.02
C LYS A 17 12.40 -3.58 1.72
N GLY A 18 11.26 -3.24 2.30
CA GLY A 18 11.11 -1.99 3.03
C GLY A 18 9.95 -2.00 4.02
N ALA A 19 9.96 -1.01 4.90
CA ALA A 19 8.91 -0.77 5.87
C ALA A 19 7.85 0.18 5.28
N TYR A 20 6.59 -0.19 5.43
CA TYR A 20 5.43 0.54 4.92
C TYR A 20 4.65 1.11 6.09
N PHE A 21 4.47 2.42 6.10
CA PHE A 21 3.79 3.18 7.15
C PHE A 21 2.59 3.92 6.56
N LEU A 22 1.54 4.08 7.38
CA LEU A 22 0.56 5.14 7.13
C LEU A 22 1.15 6.48 7.58
N ALA A 23 0.95 7.53 6.80
CA ALA A 23 1.46 8.86 7.16
C ALA A 23 0.89 9.35 8.50
N GLN A 24 -0.36 9.01 8.83
CA GLN A 24 -1.02 9.39 10.09
C GLN A 24 -0.39 8.73 11.33
N ASP A 25 0.36 7.64 11.16
CA ASP A 25 1.04 6.95 12.26
C ASP A 25 2.44 7.54 12.52
N LEU A 26 2.91 8.41 11.62
CA LEU A 26 4.18 9.09 11.73
C LEU A 26 4.01 10.53 12.24
N PRO A 27 5.03 11.10 12.88
CA PRO A 27 5.01 12.50 13.30
C PRO A 27 4.94 13.47 12.12
N ASP A 28 4.09 14.50 12.22
CA ASP A 28 3.99 15.55 11.20
C ASP A 28 5.26 16.42 11.08
N GLN A 29 6.05 16.52 12.16
CA GLN A 29 7.28 17.32 12.17
C GLN A 29 8.38 16.56 11.40
N PRO A 30 8.92 17.10 10.28
CA PRO A 30 9.84 16.36 9.41
C PRO A 30 11.09 15.83 10.13
N ALA A 31 11.73 16.67 10.96
CA ALA A 31 12.92 16.26 11.69
C ALA A 31 12.65 15.14 12.73
N LEU A 32 11.43 15.06 13.28
CA LEU A 32 11.05 13.98 14.18
C LEU A 32 10.66 12.73 13.39
N CYS A 33 10.01 12.87 12.24
CA CYS A 33 9.76 11.77 11.31
C CYS A 33 11.08 11.11 10.87
N ASP A 34 12.07 11.89 10.44
CA ASP A 34 13.39 11.35 10.05
C ASP A 34 14.05 10.56 11.19
N ARG A 35 13.98 11.06 12.43
CA ARG A 35 14.49 10.32 13.60
C ARG A 35 13.75 9.01 13.82
N VAL A 36 12.43 8.99 13.62
CA VAL A 36 11.63 7.75 13.70
C VAL A 36 12.05 6.77 12.61
N LEU A 37 12.22 7.21 11.36
CA LEU A 37 12.61 6.34 10.27
C LEU A 37 14.02 5.77 10.46
N LEU A 38 14.96 6.61 10.89
CA LEU A 38 16.31 6.19 11.24
C LEU A 38 16.30 5.14 12.35
N ALA A 39 15.58 5.41 13.45
CA ALA A 39 15.46 4.47 14.56
C ALA A 39 14.78 3.16 14.15
N ALA A 40 13.69 3.22 13.38
CA ALA A 40 12.98 2.04 12.90
C ALA A 40 13.89 1.15 12.04
N MET A 41 14.67 1.75 11.16
CA MET A 41 15.58 1.03 10.28
C MET A 41 16.91 0.65 10.94
N GLY A 42 17.24 1.22 12.11
CA GLY A 42 18.48 0.93 12.84
C GLY A 42 19.69 1.71 12.33
N SER A 43 19.48 2.89 11.73
CA SER A 43 20.55 3.72 11.18
C SER A 43 20.88 4.93 12.08
N PRO A 44 22.15 5.35 12.16
CA PRO A 44 23.31 4.83 11.43
C PRO A 44 23.94 3.58 12.07
N ASP A 45 24.04 2.49 11.32
CA ASP A 45 24.81 1.28 11.65
C ASP A 45 24.95 0.44 10.37
N ALA A 46 26.18 0.07 10.00
CA ALA A 46 26.45 -0.80 8.85
C ALA A 46 25.68 -2.14 8.91
N ARG A 47 25.32 -2.60 10.11
CA ARG A 47 24.56 -3.84 10.33
C ARG A 47 23.06 -3.61 10.50
N GLN A 48 22.65 -2.37 10.81
CA GLN A 48 21.27 -2.04 11.22
C GLN A 48 20.73 -2.97 12.31
N ILE A 49 21.59 -3.39 13.27
CA ILE A 49 21.27 -4.48 14.20
C ILE A 49 20.18 -4.13 15.22
N ASP A 50 19.99 -2.83 15.47
CA ASP A 50 19.00 -2.30 16.40
C ASP A 50 17.74 -1.76 15.68
N GLY A 51 17.45 -2.30 14.48
CA GLY A 51 16.26 -1.96 13.71
C GLY A 51 15.85 -3.06 12.74
N ILE A 52 14.89 -2.78 11.86
CA ILE A 52 14.35 -3.75 10.89
C ILE A 52 15.05 -3.69 9.52
N GLY A 53 16.01 -2.78 9.36
CA GLY A 53 16.85 -2.68 8.18
C GLY A 53 17.74 -3.92 8.00
N GLY A 54 18.17 -4.15 6.76
CA GLY A 54 18.98 -5.33 6.43
C GLY A 54 20.46 -5.05 6.20
N GLY A 55 20.95 -3.84 6.55
CA GLY A 55 22.34 -3.44 6.34
C GLY A 55 22.72 -3.24 4.86
N ASP A 56 21.74 -3.22 3.96
CA ASP A 56 21.96 -3.05 2.52
C ASP A 56 21.00 -2.02 1.93
N SER A 57 21.45 -1.29 0.91
CA SER A 57 20.63 -0.28 0.23
C SER A 57 19.31 -0.83 -0.34
N LEU A 58 19.25 -2.13 -0.69
CA LEU A 58 18.08 -2.85 -1.19
C LEU A 58 17.05 -3.18 -0.11
N THR A 59 17.48 -3.19 1.16
CA THR A 59 16.67 -3.59 2.32
C THR A 59 16.52 -2.49 3.37
N SER A 60 17.13 -1.32 3.15
CA SER A 60 16.98 -0.09 3.96
C SER A 60 16.09 0.94 3.24
N LYS A 61 14.80 0.63 3.12
CA LYS A 61 13.83 1.43 2.38
C LYS A 61 12.53 1.61 3.14
N VAL A 62 11.88 2.74 2.92
CA VAL A 62 10.60 3.08 3.56
C VAL A 62 9.59 3.59 2.51
N ALA A 63 8.34 3.17 2.67
CA ALA A 63 7.18 3.71 1.98
C ALA A 63 6.27 4.39 3.00
N ILE A 64 5.91 5.66 2.75
CA ILE A 64 4.93 6.39 3.55
C ILE A 64 3.71 6.61 2.66
N ILE A 65 2.57 6.12 3.11
CA ILE A 65 1.36 6.03 2.30
C ILE A 65 0.22 6.72 3.03
N ARG A 66 -0.61 7.45 2.30
CA ARG A 66 -1.85 8.05 2.81
C ARG A 66 -2.90 8.06 1.71
N GLN A 67 -4.15 8.27 2.09
CA GLN A 67 -5.19 8.59 1.11
C GLN A 67 -4.82 9.87 0.35
N SER A 68 -5.00 9.87 -0.97
CA SER A 68 -4.73 11.05 -1.78
C SER A 68 -5.86 12.06 -1.65
N LEU A 69 -5.50 13.35 -1.71
CA LEU A 69 -6.47 14.44 -1.90
C LEU A 69 -6.68 14.77 -3.39
N ARG A 70 -5.96 14.11 -4.30
CA ARG A 70 -6.05 14.37 -5.73
C ARG A 70 -7.18 13.55 -6.33
N SER A 71 -8.00 14.17 -7.18
CA SER A 71 -9.15 13.49 -7.81
C SER A 71 -8.76 12.36 -8.77
N ASN A 72 -7.49 12.24 -9.16
CA ASN A 72 -6.97 11.25 -10.09
C ASN A 72 -6.05 10.20 -9.43
N ALA A 73 -6.01 10.11 -8.09
CA ALA A 73 -5.23 9.11 -7.37
C ALA A 73 -5.98 8.65 -6.11
N ASP A 74 -5.85 7.36 -5.75
CA ASP A 74 -6.45 6.84 -4.51
C ASP A 74 -5.54 7.08 -3.29
N VAL A 75 -4.23 6.89 -3.49
CA VAL A 75 -3.20 7.04 -2.45
C VAL A 75 -2.06 7.93 -2.91
N ASP A 76 -1.54 8.72 -1.98
CA ASP A 76 -0.22 9.35 -2.13
C ASP A 76 0.83 8.39 -1.56
N TYR A 77 1.92 8.24 -2.30
CA TYR A 77 3.08 7.46 -1.90
C TYR A 77 4.31 8.36 -1.89
N LEU A 78 5.02 8.38 -0.76
CA LEU A 78 6.33 9.00 -0.60
C LEU A 78 7.35 7.90 -0.32
N PHE A 79 8.41 7.88 -1.14
CA PHE A 79 9.56 7.02 -0.92
C PHE A 79 10.58 7.72 -0.03
N ALA A 80 11.13 6.97 0.93
CA ALA A 80 12.22 7.41 1.78
C ALA A 80 13.33 6.34 1.76
N LYS A 81 14.53 6.72 1.31
CA LYS A 81 15.72 5.90 1.40
C LYS A 81 16.44 6.23 2.69
N VAL A 82 16.54 5.26 3.60
CA VAL A 82 17.32 5.42 4.82
C VAL A 82 18.76 5.00 4.54
N ILE A 83 19.70 5.93 4.68
CA ILE A 83 21.12 5.62 4.47
C ILE A 83 21.61 4.75 5.62
N VAL A 84 22.27 3.65 5.28
CA VAL A 84 22.57 2.56 6.24
C VAL A 84 23.49 3.07 7.36
N ASP A 85 24.59 3.70 6.97
CA ASP A 85 25.72 4.10 7.82
C ASP A 85 25.76 5.61 8.12
N GLU A 86 24.76 6.37 7.67
CA GLU A 86 24.65 7.80 7.93
C GLU A 86 23.29 8.12 8.58
N PRO A 87 23.22 9.12 9.49
CA PRO A 87 21.97 9.57 10.09
C PRO A 87 21.18 10.44 9.09
N ARG A 88 20.86 9.89 7.91
CA ARG A 88 20.24 10.62 6.80
C ARG A 88 19.13 9.81 6.13
N VAL A 89 18.03 10.51 5.83
CA VAL A 89 16.94 10.02 4.99
C VAL A 89 16.92 10.83 3.70
N ASP A 90 16.84 10.15 2.56
CA ASP A 90 16.78 10.76 1.24
C ASP A 90 15.40 10.54 0.60
N TYR A 91 14.77 11.66 0.22
CA TYR A 91 13.44 11.72 -0.40
C TYR A 91 13.51 12.14 -1.88
N GLY A 92 14.70 12.36 -2.43
CA GLY A 92 14.89 12.94 -3.77
C GLY A 92 14.64 11.97 -4.93
N GLN A 93 14.34 10.71 -4.65
CA GLN A 93 14.19 9.65 -5.65
C GLN A 93 12.88 8.91 -5.47
N ASN A 94 12.39 8.29 -6.55
CA ASN A 94 11.33 7.29 -6.48
C ASN A 94 11.95 5.90 -6.54
N CYS A 95 11.25 4.91 -5.99
CA CYS A 95 11.65 3.50 -6.08
C CYS A 95 10.52 2.64 -6.67
N GLY A 96 10.67 2.22 -7.92
CA GLY A 96 9.69 1.37 -8.61
C GLY A 96 9.50 -0.02 -8.00
N ASN A 97 10.54 -0.55 -7.31
CA ASN A 97 10.45 -1.81 -6.58
C ASN A 97 9.51 -1.69 -5.37
N ILE A 98 9.74 -0.70 -4.51
CA ILE A 98 8.89 -0.46 -3.33
C ILE A 98 7.46 -0.05 -3.75
N LEU A 99 7.30 0.65 -4.87
CA LEU A 99 5.99 0.96 -5.44
C LEU A 99 5.13 -0.29 -5.65
N ALA A 100 5.72 -1.45 -5.99
CA ALA A 100 4.97 -2.69 -6.19
C ALA A 100 4.23 -3.18 -4.94
N GLY A 101 4.71 -2.81 -3.73
CA GLY A 101 4.04 -3.13 -2.46
C GLY A 101 2.97 -2.12 -2.05
N VAL A 102 2.92 -0.94 -2.67
CA VAL A 102 2.01 0.16 -2.26
C VAL A 102 0.54 -0.22 -2.48
N GLY A 103 0.21 -0.82 -3.63
CA GLY A 103 -1.16 -1.24 -3.92
C GLY A 103 -1.70 -2.26 -2.91
N PRO A 104 -1.03 -3.41 -2.71
CA PRO A 104 -1.41 -4.40 -1.69
C PRO A 104 -1.50 -3.80 -0.28
N PHE A 105 -0.53 -2.97 0.12
CA PHE A 105 -0.56 -2.30 1.42
C PHE A 105 -1.77 -1.37 1.57
N ALA A 106 -2.06 -0.56 0.55
CA ALA A 106 -3.20 0.36 0.55
C ALA A 106 -4.53 -0.38 0.67
N ILE A 107 -4.67 -1.50 -0.05
CA ILE A 107 -5.82 -2.40 0.06
C ILE A 107 -5.90 -2.97 1.48
N GLU A 108 -4.78 -3.47 2.04
CA GLU A 108 -4.72 -4.05 3.40
C GLU A 108 -5.04 -3.03 4.51
N ARG A 109 -4.74 -1.75 4.28
CA ARG A 109 -4.99 -0.67 5.22
C ARG A 109 -6.32 0.06 4.97
N GLY A 110 -7.17 -0.46 4.09
CA GLY A 110 -8.48 0.13 3.81
C GLY A 110 -8.41 1.52 3.17
N LEU A 111 -7.31 1.83 2.47
CA LEU A 111 -7.16 3.08 1.71
C LEU A 111 -7.83 3.02 0.32
N VAL A 112 -8.59 1.96 0.06
CA VAL A 112 -9.44 1.79 -1.13
C VAL A 112 -10.89 2.12 -0.80
N ALA A 113 -11.61 2.64 -1.79
CA ALA A 113 -12.93 3.24 -1.56
C ALA A 113 -14.08 2.22 -1.68
N PRO A 114 -15.17 2.43 -0.92
CA PRO A 114 -16.44 1.76 -1.18
C PRO A 114 -16.93 2.07 -2.60
N PRO A 115 -17.84 1.26 -3.17
CA PRO A 115 -18.46 1.54 -4.46
C PRO A 115 -19.20 2.89 -4.43
N GLN A 116 -19.14 3.65 -5.52
CA GLN A 116 -19.75 4.98 -5.65
C GLN A 116 -20.98 4.98 -6.56
N ALA A 117 -21.10 4.00 -7.46
CA ALA A 117 -22.16 3.91 -8.48
C ALA A 117 -23.02 2.64 -8.32
N GLY A 118 -23.06 2.07 -7.10
CA GLY A 118 -23.81 0.85 -6.81
C GLY A 118 -23.11 -0.43 -7.24
N GLY A 119 -21.82 -0.37 -7.57
CA GLY A 119 -21.00 -1.54 -7.80
C GLY A 119 -20.66 -2.28 -6.50
N ALA A 120 -19.75 -3.26 -6.61
CA ALA A 120 -19.27 -4.03 -5.49
C ALA A 120 -18.09 -3.36 -4.78
N LEU A 121 -17.18 -2.71 -5.50
CA LEU A 121 -16.03 -1.99 -4.96
C LEU A 121 -15.52 -0.98 -5.99
N SER A 122 -14.92 0.13 -5.54
CA SER A 122 -14.27 1.09 -6.44
C SER A 122 -12.75 0.95 -6.44
N THR A 123 -12.14 0.98 -7.63
CA THR A 123 -10.71 0.70 -7.81
C THR A 123 -10.02 1.66 -8.78
N ARG A 124 -8.72 1.87 -8.59
CA ARG A 124 -7.79 2.35 -9.62
C ARG A 124 -6.61 1.40 -9.71
N SER A 125 -6.41 0.80 -10.89
CA SER A 125 -5.34 -0.18 -11.11
C SER A 125 -4.13 0.50 -11.74
N PHE A 126 -2.91 0.28 -11.22
CA PHE A 126 -1.68 0.81 -11.80
C PHE A 126 -0.95 -0.27 -12.60
N ILE A 127 -0.47 0.07 -13.81
CA ILE A 127 0.33 -0.81 -14.67
C ILE A 127 1.58 -0.12 -15.18
N PRO A 128 2.75 -0.39 -14.59
CA PRO A 128 3.05 -0.34 -13.14
C PRO A 128 3.26 1.10 -12.63
N HIS A 129 3.32 2.09 -13.54
CA HIS A 129 3.58 3.50 -13.20
C HIS A 129 2.50 4.46 -13.72
N ARG A 130 1.56 3.96 -14.54
CA ARG A 130 0.39 4.71 -14.98
C ARG A 130 -0.84 4.11 -14.36
N CYS A 131 -1.75 4.97 -13.90
CA CYS A 131 -3.11 4.55 -13.61
C CYS A 131 -3.72 4.06 -14.93
N HIS A 132 -4.19 2.81 -14.93
CA HIS A 132 -5.02 2.28 -15.98
C HIS A 132 -6.28 3.14 -16.03
N THR A 133 -6.73 3.52 -17.22
CA THR A 133 -8.00 4.24 -17.40
C THR A 133 -9.22 3.41 -17.00
N SER A 134 -9.02 2.12 -16.73
CA SER A 134 -10.03 1.12 -16.41
C SER A 134 -9.36 0.13 -15.46
N ILE A 135 -9.56 -1.18 -15.62
CA ILE A 135 -8.93 -2.25 -14.87
C ILE A 135 -8.61 -3.41 -15.81
N GLY A 136 -7.42 -4.00 -15.67
CA GLY A 136 -7.07 -5.20 -16.41
C GLY A 136 -7.96 -6.38 -15.97
N VAL A 137 -8.33 -7.26 -16.91
CA VAL A 137 -9.22 -8.41 -16.65
C VAL A 137 -8.78 -9.23 -15.42
N PHE A 138 -7.50 -9.57 -15.33
CA PHE A 138 -6.97 -10.34 -14.20
C PHE A 138 -6.96 -9.55 -12.88
N GLY A 139 -6.78 -8.22 -12.95
CA GLY A 139 -6.90 -7.34 -11.79
C GLY A 139 -8.32 -7.32 -11.25
N ALA A 140 -9.32 -7.18 -12.13
CA ALA A 140 -10.73 -7.22 -11.75
C ALA A 140 -11.13 -8.56 -11.14
N VAL A 141 -10.65 -9.69 -11.70
CA VAL A 141 -10.90 -11.03 -11.14
C VAL A 141 -10.27 -11.16 -9.75
N SER A 142 -9.06 -10.65 -9.55
CA SER A 142 -8.37 -10.72 -8.26
C SER A 142 -9.08 -9.90 -7.19
N VAL A 143 -9.51 -8.68 -7.52
CA VAL A 143 -10.31 -7.83 -6.63
C VAL A 143 -11.65 -8.49 -6.32
N ALA A 144 -12.36 -8.99 -7.34
CA ALA A 144 -13.64 -9.68 -7.17
C ALA A 144 -13.52 -10.91 -6.26
N ALA A 145 -12.45 -11.70 -6.38
CA ALA A 145 -12.17 -12.80 -5.48
C ALA A 145 -11.90 -12.31 -4.06
N ALA A 146 -11.11 -11.24 -3.89
CA ALA A 146 -10.84 -10.65 -2.58
C ALA A 146 -12.12 -10.20 -1.88
N CYS A 147 -13.08 -9.59 -2.59
CA CYS A 147 -14.39 -9.21 -2.04
C CYS A 147 -15.19 -10.39 -1.45
N LEU A 148 -14.89 -11.63 -1.85
CA LEU A 148 -15.60 -12.83 -1.41
C LEU A 148 -14.90 -13.61 -0.31
N ILE A 149 -13.65 -13.26 0.01
CA ILE A 149 -12.88 -13.93 1.05
C ILE A 149 -13.29 -13.32 2.40
N PRO A 150 -13.91 -14.08 3.32
CA PRO A 150 -14.26 -13.57 4.64
C PRO A 150 -13.00 -13.11 5.39
N GLY A 151 -13.06 -11.92 6.00
CA GLY A 151 -11.92 -11.31 6.69
C GLY A 151 -10.87 -10.72 5.75
N SER A 152 -11.11 -10.68 4.44
CA SER A 152 -10.28 -9.87 3.55
C SER A 152 -10.52 -8.39 3.82
N VAL A 153 -9.54 -7.60 3.44
CA VAL A 153 -9.49 -6.15 3.67
C VAL A 153 -10.52 -5.36 2.84
N VAL A 154 -11.12 -6.01 1.84
CA VAL A 154 -12.22 -5.46 1.06
C VAL A 154 -13.56 -6.10 1.41
N ALA A 155 -13.61 -7.10 2.30
CA ALA A 155 -14.83 -7.83 2.62
C ALA A 155 -15.91 -6.91 3.23
N ASP A 156 -15.52 -6.03 4.15
CA ASP A 156 -16.44 -5.12 4.84
C ASP A 156 -16.76 -3.85 4.02
N LEU A 157 -15.92 -3.54 3.03
CA LEU A 157 -16.12 -2.42 2.10
C LEU A 157 -16.93 -2.83 0.87
N ALA A 158 -16.93 -4.11 0.53
CA ALA A 158 -17.53 -4.60 -0.69
C ALA A 158 -19.04 -4.78 -0.54
N CYS A 159 -19.79 -4.24 -1.48
CA CYS A 159 -21.21 -4.57 -1.64
C CYS A 159 -21.35 -5.86 -2.45
N VAL A 160 -21.25 -6.99 -1.75
CA VAL A 160 -21.38 -8.34 -2.31
C VAL A 160 -22.80 -8.87 -2.11
N GLY A 161 -23.51 -9.16 -3.20
CA GLY A 161 -24.84 -9.79 -3.15
C GLY A 161 -24.84 -11.20 -2.56
N GLU A 162 -26.03 -11.72 -2.24
CA GLU A 162 -26.26 -13.06 -1.68
C GLU A 162 -26.28 -14.17 -2.75
N GLY A 163 -26.12 -15.42 -2.32
CA GLY A 163 -26.21 -16.61 -3.17
C GLY A 163 -24.85 -17.19 -3.64
N THR A 164 -24.90 -18.36 -4.26
CA THR A 164 -23.73 -19.12 -4.76
C THR A 164 -23.17 -18.56 -6.06
N VAL A 165 -23.98 -17.83 -6.82
CA VAL A 165 -23.56 -17.11 -8.03
C VAL A 165 -23.70 -15.63 -7.78
N LYS A 166 -22.58 -14.91 -7.80
CA LYS A 166 -22.52 -13.48 -7.52
C LYS A 166 -22.08 -12.71 -8.76
N HIS A 167 -22.75 -11.60 -9.01
CA HIS A 167 -22.39 -10.64 -10.06
C HIS A 167 -21.72 -9.44 -9.40
N LEU A 168 -20.39 -9.37 -9.49
CA LEU A 168 -19.60 -8.29 -8.91
C LEU A 168 -19.28 -7.28 -10.00
N SER A 169 -19.65 -6.03 -9.73
CA SER A 169 -19.25 -4.91 -10.55
C SER A 169 -18.08 -4.19 -9.92
N ILE A 170 -16.91 -4.25 -10.56
CA ILE A 170 -15.71 -3.57 -10.06
C ILE A 170 -15.60 -2.23 -10.76
N GLU A 171 -15.90 -1.15 -10.03
CA GLU A 171 -15.84 0.21 -10.59
C GLU A 171 -14.39 0.62 -10.82
N HIS A 172 -14.18 1.41 -11.87
CA HIS A 172 -12.88 1.92 -12.31
C HIS A 172 -13.07 3.30 -12.97
N PRO A 173 -12.01 4.04 -13.36
CA PRO A 173 -12.17 5.47 -13.68
C PRO A 173 -13.16 5.78 -14.79
N THR A 174 -13.27 4.92 -15.81
CA THR A 174 -14.16 5.12 -16.95
C THR A 174 -15.42 4.25 -16.95
N GLY A 175 -15.82 3.65 -15.82
CA GLY A 175 -17.00 2.78 -15.77
C GLY A 175 -16.82 1.61 -14.81
N GLU A 176 -17.26 0.43 -15.21
CA GLU A 176 -17.24 -0.75 -14.36
C GLU A 176 -16.94 -2.04 -15.14
N PHE A 177 -16.37 -3.00 -14.42
CA PHE A 177 -16.06 -4.32 -14.94
C PHE A 177 -16.95 -5.37 -14.26
N HIS A 178 -17.86 -5.99 -15.00
CA HIS A 178 -18.73 -7.05 -14.46
C HIS A 178 -18.06 -8.42 -14.49
N ARG A 179 -18.08 -9.11 -13.35
CA ARG A 179 -17.69 -10.51 -13.25
C ARG A 179 -18.75 -11.34 -12.55
N ARG A 180 -19.06 -12.48 -13.16
CA ARG A 180 -19.80 -13.57 -12.51
C ARG A 180 -18.77 -14.43 -11.77
N VAL A 181 -18.94 -14.58 -10.46
CA VAL A 181 -18.12 -15.45 -9.62
C VAL A 181 -19.02 -16.47 -8.95
N THR A 182 -18.58 -17.72 -8.94
CA THR A 182 -19.30 -18.82 -8.27
C THR A 182 -18.53 -19.19 -7.02
N SER A 183 -19.13 -19.06 -5.85
CA SER A 183 -18.57 -19.57 -4.60
C SER A 183 -19.07 -21.00 -4.38
N SER A 184 -18.15 -21.95 -4.25
CA SER A 184 -18.42 -23.34 -3.88
C SER A 184 -18.81 -23.46 -2.42
#